data_AF-A0A6I6L998-F1
#
_entry.id   AF-A0A6I6L998-F1
#
_cell.length_a   1.000
_cell.length_b   1.000
_cell.length_c   1.000
_cell.angle_alpha   90.00
_cell.angle_beta   90.00
_cell.angle_gamma   90.00
#
_symmetry.space_group_name_H-M   'P 1'
#
loop_
_entity.id
_entity.type
_entity.pdbx_description
1 polymer ?
#
loop_
_entity_poly.entity_id
_entity_poly.type
_entity_poly.pdbx_seq_one_letter_code
_entity_poly.pdbx_strand_id
1 'polypeptide(L)'
;MTNLTEAPMPDSDDITQSNGRRIMWIILSSLGIVMVAGAIAGYMAEHNAQGGGPLGTAGIVTFSVFAALIAGLGYAIWTNSQKLRASNEPLTKRERLNRNILLGCGIGGGIVGLTVSLNSALTASPDSDAIDLFVSSAIPPIAALFLAFIWGVIMPVISWVWHKSAIDEQEASAYRDGGYYAAYAFLMGAPTWWFLWRGGLVPEPNGVVIFLLFTSIWSAVWYWKKYR
;
A
#
# COMPACT_ATOMS: atom_id res chain seq x y z
N MET A 1 -10.69 55.65 17.54
CA MET A 1 -11.37 54.35 17.36
C MET A 1 -10.58 53.57 16.32
N THR A 2 -9.61 52.76 16.76
CA THR A 2 -8.82 51.90 15.88
C THR A 2 -9.58 50.59 15.70
N ASN A 3 -10.11 50.38 14.49
CA ASN A 3 -10.66 49.09 14.06
C ASN A 3 -9.53 48.07 14.09
N LEU A 4 -9.52 47.21 15.11
CA LEU A 4 -8.73 45.99 15.08
C LEU A 4 -9.49 45.02 14.20
N THR A 5 -9.04 44.89 12.96
CA THR A 5 -9.48 43.82 12.07
C THR A 5 -9.10 42.51 12.74
N GLU A 6 -10.06 41.82 13.35
CA GLU A 6 -9.85 40.48 13.88
C GLU A 6 -9.37 39.61 12.72
N ALA A 7 -8.14 39.12 12.81
CA ALA A 7 -7.64 38.15 11.86
C ALA A 7 -8.58 36.93 11.91
N PRO A 8 -9.08 36.44 10.76
CA PRO A 8 -10.00 35.32 10.76
C PRO A 8 -9.31 34.14 11.43
N MET A 9 -9.85 33.73 12.58
CA MET A 9 -9.41 32.53 13.26
C MET A 9 -9.70 31.37 12.31
N PRO A 10 -8.69 30.66 11.79
CA PRO A 10 -8.94 29.54 10.89
C PRO A 10 -9.76 28.50 11.66
N ASP A 11 -10.91 28.16 11.09
CA ASP A 11 -11.85 27.24 11.71
C ASP A 11 -11.16 25.87 11.89
N SER A 12 -11.37 25.20 13.03
CA SER A 12 -10.73 23.90 13.30
C SER A 12 -11.07 22.86 12.22
N ASP A 13 -12.24 23.04 11.60
CA ASP A 13 -12.81 22.19 10.57
C ASP A 13 -12.08 22.36 9.22
N ASP A 14 -11.60 23.57 8.90
CA ASP A 14 -10.80 23.84 7.70
C ASP A 14 -9.40 23.20 7.80
N ILE A 15 -8.80 23.21 8.99
CA ILE A 15 -7.48 22.64 9.25
C ILE A 15 -7.53 21.10 9.15
N THR A 16 -8.54 20.47 9.76
CA THR A 16 -8.76 19.01 9.72
C THR A 16 -9.07 18.51 8.31
N GLN A 17 -9.91 19.20 7.54
CA GLN A 17 -10.18 18.88 6.14
C GLN A 17 -8.90 18.98 5.28
N SER A 18 -8.05 19.99 5.52
CA SER A 18 -6.78 20.16 4.80
C SER A 18 -5.78 19.04 5.11
N ASN A 19 -5.73 18.57 6.36
CA ASN A 19 -4.84 17.50 6.80
C ASN A 19 -5.27 16.13 6.25
N GLY A 20 -6.57 15.84 6.22
CA GLY A 20 -7.12 14.63 5.59
C GLY A 20 -6.75 14.54 4.10
N ARG A 21 -6.93 15.64 3.36
CA ARG A 21 -6.54 15.73 1.94
C ARG A 21 -5.04 15.50 1.72
N ARG A 22 -4.18 16.03 2.60
CA ARG A 22 -2.71 15.84 2.53
C ARG A 22 -2.30 14.40 2.78
N ILE A 23 -2.89 13.74 3.76
CA ILE A 23 -2.62 12.32 4.03
C ILE A 23 -3.10 11.45 2.87
N MET A 24 -4.27 11.75 2.29
CA MET A 24 -4.77 11.07 1.10
C MET A 24 -3.77 11.16 -0.08
N TRP A 25 -3.17 12.33 -0.32
CA TRP A 25 -2.13 12.49 -1.36
C TRP A 25 -0.85 11.71 -1.07
N ILE A 26 -0.43 11.62 0.20
CA ILE A 26 0.72 10.79 0.59
C ILE A 26 0.45 9.32 0.24
N ILE A 27 -0.75 8.82 0.54
CA ILE A 27 -1.14 7.43 0.30
C ILE A 27 -1.29 7.14 -1.20
N LEU A 28 -1.98 8.01 -1.95
CA LEU A 28 -2.08 7.90 -3.41
C LEU A 28 -0.70 7.89 -4.05
N SER A 29 0.21 8.72 -3.54
CA SER A 29 1.59 8.77 -4.04
C SER A 29 2.37 7.52 -3.66
N SER A 30 2.21 6.96 -2.46
CA SER A 30 2.87 5.71 -2.09
C SER A 30 2.35 4.52 -2.91
N LEU A 31 1.03 4.44 -3.15
CA LEU A 31 0.44 3.41 -4.00
C LEU A 31 0.90 3.59 -5.46
N GLY A 32 0.97 4.83 -5.94
CA GLY A 32 1.54 5.16 -7.25
C GLY A 32 2.98 4.70 -7.39
N ILE A 33 3.84 4.89 -6.37
CA ILE A 33 5.22 4.39 -6.39
C ILE A 33 5.25 2.87 -6.51
N VAL A 34 4.42 2.16 -5.75
CA VAL A 34 4.33 0.68 -5.85
C VAL A 34 3.87 0.25 -7.24
N MET A 35 2.89 0.93 -7.84
CA MET A 35 2.45 0.61 -9.21
C MET A 35 3.53 0.90 -10.25
N VAL A 36 4.26 2.01 -10.13
CA VAL A 36 5.38 2.33 -11.03
C VAL A 36 6.51 1.30 -10.87
N ALA A 37 6.79 0.85 -9.64
CA ALA A 37 7.74 -0.23 -9.40
C ALA A 37 7.30 -1.55 -10.07
N GLY A 38 6.00 -1.89 -9.99
CA GLY A 38 5.43 -3.03 -10.73
C GLY A 38 5.54 -2.89 -12.24
N ALA A 39 5.31 -1.69 -12.79
CA ALA A 39 5.45 -1.41 -14.21
C ALA A 39 6.92 -1.55 -14.68
N ILE A 40 7.88 -1.10 -13.86
CA ILE A 40 9.31 -1.33 -14.11
C ILE A 40 9.62 -2.83 -14.16
N ALA A 41 9.13 -3.60 -13.19
CA ALA A 41 9.35 -5.04 -13.15
C ALA A 41 8.77 -5.75 -14.38
N GLY A 42 7.56 -5.38 -14.81
CA GLY A 42 6.94 -5.91 -16.03
C GLY A 42 7.72 -5.54 -17.30
N TYR A 43 8.18 -4.29 -17.42
CA TYR A 43 9.00 -3.87 -18.55
C TYR A 43 10.33 -4.63 -18.62
N MET A 44 10.97 -4.86 -17.47
CA MET A 44 12.22 -5.64 -17.39
C MET A 44 12.01 -7.11 -17.77
N ALA A 45 10.89 -7.71 -17.37
CA ALA A 45 10.56 -9.09 -17.75
C ALA A 45 10.46 -9.24 -19.28
N GLU A 46 9.69 -8.34 -19.92
CA GLU A 46 9.53 -8.32 -21.38
C GLU A 46 10.87 -8.09 -22.09
N HIS A 47 11.70 -7.16 -21.59
CA HIS A 47 13.03 -6.88 -22.16
C HIS A 47 13.97 -8.10 -22.05
N ASN A 48 13.90 -8.85 -20.95
CA ASN A 48 14.66 -10.08 -20.78
C ASN A 48 14.16 -11.19 -21.72
N ALA A 49 12.84 -11.34 -21.89
CA ALA A 49 12.26 -12.30 -22.82
C ALA A 49 12.68 -12.05 -24.28
N GLN A 50 12.98 -10.80 -24.64
CA GLN A 50 13.46 -10.40 -25.98
C GLN A 50 15.00 -10.58 -26.17
N GLY A 51 15.69 -11.21 -25.22
CA GLY A 51 17.11 -11.57 -25.33
C GLY A 51 18.07 -10.73 -24.47
N GLY A 52 17.56 -9.89 -23.56
CA GLY A 52 18.35 -9.33 -22.45
C GLY A 52 19.52 -8.41 -22.85
N GLY A 53 19.46 -7.79 -24.03
CA GLY A 53 20.52 -6.93 -24.55
C GLY A 53 20.62 -5.55 -23.87
N PRO A 54 21.59 -4.70 -24.27
CA PRO A 54 21.67 -3.32 -23.79
C PRO A 54 20.35 -2.56 -24.05
N LEU A 55 19.89 -1.80 -23.07
CA LEU A 55 18.70 -0.96 -23.21
C LEU A 55 18.89 0.01 -24.37
N GLY A 56 18.10 -0.15 -25.43
CA GLY A 56 18.05 0.81 -26.53
C GLY A 56 17.53 2.18 -26.07
N THR A 57 17.56 3.18 -26.95
CA THR A 57 17.10 4.54 -26.65
C THR A 57 15.68 4.58 -26.09
N ALA A 58 14.77 3.71 -26.57
CA ALA A 58 13.41 3.58 -26.05
C ALA A 58 13.35 3.07 -24.60
N GLY A 59 14.24 2.15 -24.21
CA GLY A 59 14.33 1.67 -22.83
C GLY A 59 14.84 2.76 -21.88
N ILE A 60 15.89 3.49 -22.28
CA ILE A 60 16.43 4.60 -21.48
C ILE A 60 15.36 5.68 -21.25
N VAL A 61 14.58 6.03 -22.28
CA VAL A 61 13.47 6.99 -22.14
C VAL A 61 12.40 6.45 -21.19
N THR A 62 12.00 5.18 -21.32
CA THR A 62 10.99 4.55 -20.46
C THR A 62 11.42 4.56 -18.99
N PHE A 63 12.67 4.19 -18.69
CA PHE A 63 13.23 4.26 -17.34
C PHE A 63 13.33 5.69 -16.79
N SER A 64 13.68 6.66 -17.65
CA SER A 64 13.73 8.07 -17.26
C SER A 64 12.35 8.60 -16.87
N VAL A 65 11.30 8.20 -17.60
CA VAL A 65 9.90 8.54 -17.26
C VAL A 65 9.50 7.90 -15.93
N PHE A 66 9.79 6.62 -15.71
CA PHE A 66 9.50 5.97 -14.43
C PHE A 66 10.27 6.60 -13.26
N ALA A 67 11.54 6.94 -13.45
CA ALA A 67 12.34 7.63 -12.44
C ALA A 67 11.77 9.02 -12.11
N ALA A 68 11.35 9.78 -13.13
CA ALA A 68 10.70 11.08 -12.94
C ALA A 68 9.36 10.96 -12.20
N LEU A 69 8.56 9.92 -12.50
CA LEU A 69 7.32 9.63 -11.77
C LEU A 69 7.58 9.29 -10.30
N ILE A 70 8.53 8.41 -10.01
CA ILE A 70 8.90 8.06 -8.63
C ILE A 70 9.40 9.30 -7.88
N ALA A 71 10.26 10.11 -8.51
CA ALA A 71 10.76 11.35 -7.91
C ALA A 71 9.63 12.36 -7.63
N GLY A 72 8.70 12.54 -8.58
CA GLY A 72 7.53 13.41 -8.42
C GLY A 72 6.59 12.95 -7.30
N LEU A 73 6.30 11.65 -7.22
CA LEU A 73 5.49 11.07 -6.16
C LEU A 73 6.20 11.14 -4.80
N GLY A 74 7.51 10.91 -4.77
CA GLY A 74 8.33 11.09 -3.57
C GLY A 74 8.35 12.54 -3.07
N TYR A 75 8.42 13.51 -3.99
CA TYR A 75 8.32 14.92 -3.67
C TYR A 75 6.92 15.30 -3.13
N ALA A 76 5.85 14.74 -3.70
CA ALA A 76 4.49 14.91 -3.19
C ALA A 76 4.35 14.34 -1.76
N ILE A 77 4.95 13.18 -1.46
CA ILE A 77 4.99 12.63 -0.10
C ILE A 77 5.73 13.57 0.83
N TRP A 78 6.94 14.00 0.45
CA TRP A 78 7.79 14.87 1.25
C TRP A 78 7.08 16.19 1.59
N THR A 79 6.57 16.90 0.60
CA THR A 79 5.93 18.20 0.78
C THR A 79 4.67 18.12 1.65
N ASN A 80 3.83 17.10 1.44
CA ASN A 80 2.63 16.91 2.25
C ASN A 80 2.98 16.47 3.68
N SER A 81 4.02 15.67 3.88
CA SER A 81 4.48 15.25 5.21
C SER A 81 5.08 16.40 6.03
N GLN A 82 5.81 17.32 5.38
CA GLN A 82 6.32 18.52 6.06
C GLN A 82 5.17 19.45 6.50
N LYS A 83 4.15 19.61 5.66
CA LYS A 83 2.96 20.41 6.00
C LYS A 83 2.14 19.81 7.14
N LEU A 84 2.11 18.49 7.26
CA LEU A 84 1.49 17.80 8.41
C LEU A 84 2.29 18.00 9.69
N ARG A 85 3.63 17.94 9.62
CA ARG A 85 4.51 18.20 10.77
C ARG A 85 4.42 19.62 11.31
N ALA A 86 4.01 20.58 10.48
CA ALA A 86 3.79 21.96 10.89
C ALA A 86 2.49 22.17 11.70
N SER A 87 1.57 21.18 11.71
CA SER A 87 0.37 21.19 12.54
C SER A 87 0.76 20.83 13.97
N ASN A 88 1.02 21.85 14.80
CA ASN A 88 1.64 21.75 16.12
C ASN A 88 0.71 21.21 17.23
N GLU A 89 -0.27 20.38 16.88
CA GLU A 89 -1.21 19.84 17.87
C GLU A 89 -0.60 18.63 18.61
N PRO A 90 -0.57 18.64 19.95
CA PRO A 90 -0.04 17.54 20.72
C PRO A 90 -0.97 16.33 20.59
N LEU A 91 -0.51 15.32 19.85
CA LEU A 91 -1.30 14.10 19.64
C LEU A 91 -1.60 13.40 20.96
N THR A 92 -2.81 12.85 21.05
CA THR A 92 -3.23 12.04 22.19
C THR A 92 -2.38 10.77 22.32
N LYS A 93 -2.33 10.17 23.51
CA LYS A 93 -1.54 8.93 23.74
C LYS A 93 -1.98 7.79 22.80
N ARG A 94 -3.29 7.68 22.53
CA ARG A 94 -3.86 6.66 21.63
C ARG A 94 -3.46 6.91 20.18
N GLU A 95 -3.57 8.15 19.72
CA GLU A 95 -3.22 8.52 18.35
C GLU A 95 -1.71 8.38 18.07
N ARG A 96 -0.86 8.66 19.07
CA ARG A 96 0.57 8.39 18.99
C ARG A 96 0.87 6.90 18.88
N LEU A 97 0.18 6.06 19.66
CA LEU A 97 0.33 4.60 19.59
C LEU A 97 -0.10 4.07 18.21
N ASN A 98 -1.26 4.51 17.73
CA ASN A 98 -1.78 4.20 16.40
C ASN A 98 -0.76 4.54 15.31
N ARG A 99 -0.23 5.78 15.29
CA ARG A 99 0.81 6.16 14.33
C ARG A 99 2.06 5.28 14.43
N ASN A 100 2.51 4.98 15.65
CA ASN A 100 3.69 4.14 15.84
C ASN A 100 3.47 2.71 15.35
N ILE A 101 2.27 2.14 15.54
CA ILE A 101 1.91 0.83 15.00
C ILE A 101 1.87 0.89 13.47
N LEU A 102 1.25 1.90 12.87
CA LEU A 102 1.22 2.06 11.41
C LEU A 102 2.62 2.20 10.81
N LEU A 103 3.50 3.00 11.44
CA LEU A 103 4.91 3.11 11.05
C LEU A 103 5.65 1.78 11.19
N GLY A 104 5.43 1.06 12.30
CA GLY A 104 5.97 -0.27 12.54
C GLY A 104 5.54 -1.28 11.49
N CYS A 105 4.26 -1.29 11.12
CA CYS A 105 3.73 -2.12 10.03
C CYS A 105 4.31 -1.72 8.67
N GLY A 106 4.48 -0.42 8.40
CA GLY A 106 5.10 0.06 7.17
C GLY A 106 6.56 -0.41 7.03
N ILE A 107 7.34 -0.28 8.10
CA ILE A 107 8.73 -0.77 8.14
C ILE A 107 8.76 -2.30 8.04
N GLY A 108 7.92 -3.00 8.80
CA GLY A 108 7.83 -4.46 8.78
C GLY A 108 7.44 -5.01 7.40
N GLY A 109 6.45 -4.39 6.74
CA GLY A 109 6.07 -4.69 5.37
C GLY A 109 7.21 -4.43 4.38
N GLY A 110 7.97 -3.35 4.56
CA GLY A 110 9.18 -3.08 3.78
C GLY A 110 10.25 -4.16 3.93
N ILE A 111 10.50 -4.63 5.15
CA ILE A 111 11.46 -5.72 5.42
C ILE A 111 10.99 -7.03 4.77
N VAL A 112 9.70 -7.35 4.89
CA VAL A 112 9.10 -8.52 4.24
C VAL A 112 9.26 -8.43 2.72
N GLY A 113 8.88 -7.30 2.12
CA GLY A 113 8.99 -7.09 0.67
C GLY A 113 10.44 -7.15 0.17
N LEU A 114 11.38 -6.57 0.91
CA LEU A 114 12.81 -6.65 0.62
C LEU A 114 13.35 -8.07 0.74
N THR A 115 12.93 -8.83 1.76
CA THR A 115 13.31 -10.24 1.94
C THR A 115 12.84 -11.09 0.77
N VAL A 116 11.60 -10.91 0.31
CA VAL A 116 11.08 -11.61 -0.87
C VAL A 116 11.86 -11.20 -2.12
N SER A 117 12.02 -9.90 -2.36
CA SER A 117 12.70 -9.38 -3.56
C SER A 117 14.17 -9.83 -3.66
N LEU A 118 14.90 -9.83 -2.54
CA LEU A 118 16.29 -10.29 -2.50
C LEU A 118 16.40 -11.79 -2.73
N ASN A 119 15.52 -12.60 -2.12
CA ASN A 119 15.50 -14.04 -2.38
C ASN A 119 15.19 -14.32 -3.85
N SER A 120 14.16 -13.67 -4.39
CA SER A 120 13.79 -13.73 -5.80
C SER A 120 14.99 -13.41 -6.72
N ALA A 121 15.73 -12.33 -6.45
CA ALA A 121 16.91 -11.97 -7.24
C ALA A 121 18.06 -12.99 -7.13
N LEU A 122 18.21 -13.66 -5.99
CA LEU A 122 19.27 -14.64 -5.75
C LEU A 122 18.96 -16.03 -6.31
N THR A 123 17.68 -16.38 -6.44
CA THR A 123 17.22 -17.70 -6.92
C THR A 123 16.62 -17.67 -8.33
N ALA A 124 16.53 -16.50 -8.95
CA ALA A 124 16.03 -16.33 -10.31
C ALA A 124 16.85 -17.15 -11.31
N SER A 125 16.16 -17.98 -12.09
CA SER A 125 16.75 -18.58 -13.29
C SER A 125 16.71 -17.55 -14.43
N PRO A 126 17.62 -17.59 -15.41
CA PRO A 126 17.68 -16.60 -16.50
C PRO A 126 16.36 -16.44 -17.27
N ASP A 127 15.51 -17.47 -17.28
CA ASP A 127 14.25 -17.54 -18.00
C ASP A 127 13.01 -17.23 -17.13
N SER A 128 13.20 -16.80 -15.87
CA SER A 128 12.08 -16.57 -14.96
C SER A 128 11.44 -15.19 -15.13
N ASP A 129 10.14 -15.17 -15.42
CA ASP A 129 9.34 -13.96 -15.50
C ASP A 129 9.31 -13.25 -14.13
N ALA A 130 9.52 -11.93 -14.12
CA ALA A 130 9.59 -11.16 -12.87
C ALA A 130 8.30 -11.26 -12.04
N ILE A 131 7.15 -11.36 -12.70
CA ILE A 131 5.84 -11.54 -12.04
C ILE A 131 5.70 -12.97 -11.50
N ASP A 132 6.18 -13.96 -12.25
CA ASP A 132 6.16 -15.38 -11.85
C ASP A 132 7.03 -15.59 -10.60
N LEU A 133 8.15 -14.86 -10.50
CA LEU A 133 8.99 -14.80 -9.31
C LEU A 133 8.28 -14.29 -8.05
N PHE A 134 7.26 -13.44 -8.17
CA PHE A 134 6.48 -12.96 -7.03
C PHE A 134 5.25 -13.82 -6.71
N VAL A 135 4.72 -14.57 -7.69
CA VAL A 135 3.43 -15.26 -7.57
C VAL A 135 3.58 -16.78 -7.41
N SER A 136 4.59 -17.40 -8.03
CA SER A 136 4.71 -18.86 -8.15
C SER A 136 6.06 -19.42 -7.71
N SER A 137 7.08 -18.58 -7.51
CA SER A 137 8.40 -19.08 -7.11
C SER A 137 8.41 -19.66 -5.69
N ALA A 138 9.15 -20.76 -5.53
CA ALA A 138 9.31 -21.41 -4.23
C ALA A 138 10.16 -20.53 -3.30
N ILE A 139 9.56 -20.12 -2.17
CA ILE A 139 10.26 -19.38 -1.12
C ILE A 139 11.13 -20.37 -0.32
N PRO A 140 12.42 -20.07 -0.06
CA PRO A 140 13.28 -20.92 0.75
C PRO A 140 12.62 -21.28 2.10
N PRO A 141 12.73 -22.54 2.60
CA PRO A 141 12.00 -22.97 3.79
C PRO A 141 12.21 -22.07 5.01
N ILE A 142 13.41 -21.54 5.21
CA ILE A 142 13.73 -20.62 6.32
C ILE A 142 12.99 -19.29 6.16
N ALA A 143 12.96 -18.73 4.95
CA ALA A 143 12.23 -17.50 4.66
C ALA A 143 10.71 -17.73 4.79
N ALA A 144 10.20 -18.88 4.34
CA ALA A 144 8.80 -19.26 4.50
C ALA A 144 8.41 -19.38 5.99
N LEU A 145 9.24 -20.03 6.82
CA LEU A 145 9.02 -20.12 8.27
C LEU A 145 9.00 -18.74 8.94
N PHE A 146 9.93 -17.86 8.55
CA PHE A 146 9.98 -16.49 9.06
C PHE A 146 8.71 -15.69 8.68
N LEU A 147 8.30 -15.74 7.41
CA LEU A 147 7.08 -15.08 6.94
C LEU A 147 5.83 -15.66 7.60
N ALA A 148 5.76 -16.98 7.76
CA ALA A 148 4.68 -17.65 8.47
C ALA A 148 4.61 -17.24 9.94
N PHE A 149 5.76 -17.05 10.61
CA PHE A 149 5.80 -16.53 11.97
C PHE A 149 5.30 -15.09 12.07
N ILE A 150 5.71 -14.22 11.13
CA ILE A 150 5.20 -12.84 11.07
C ILE A 150 3.68 -12.84 10.92
N TRP A 151 3.15 -13.60 9.96
CA TRP A 151 1.72 -13.64 9.67
C TRP A 151 0.90 -14.37 10.74
N GLY A 152 1.40 -15.49 11.26
CA GLY A 152 0.67 -16.36 12.19
C GLY A 152 0.77 -15.93 13.65
N VAL A 153 1.80 -15.17 14.03
CA VAL A 153 2.03 -14.77 15.43
C VAL A 153 2.05 -13.25 15.58
N ILE A 154 2.90 -12.55 14.82
CA ILE A 154 3.10 -11.11 15.01
C ILE A 154 1.84 -10.33 14.60
N MET A 155 1.25 -10.63 13.44
CA MET A 155 0.06 -9.92 12.95
C MET A 155 -1.15 -10.05 13.89
N PRO A 156 -1.50 -11.25 14.42
CA PRO A 156 -2.54 -11.37 15.44
C PRO A 156 -2.27 -10.56 16.70
N VAL A 157 -1.02 -10.55 17.19
CA VAL A 157 -0.65 -9.76 18.38
C VAL A 157 -0.82 -8.26 18.10
N ILE A 158 -0.37 -7.78 16.94
CA ILE A 158 -0.56 -6.37 16.53
C ILE A 158 -2.05 -6.05 16.43
N SER A 159 -2.84 -6.90 15.77
CA SER A 159 -4.29 -6.72 15.62
C SER A 159 -5.00 -6.65 16.97
N TRP A 160 -4.63 -7.51 17.91
CA TRP A 160 -5.15 -7.50 19.27
C TRP A 160 -4.82 -6.19 20.00
N VAL A 161 -3.55 -5.77 19.98
CA VAL A 161 -3.10 -4.52 20.61
C VAL A 161 -3.79 -3.31 19.97
N TRP A 162 -3.98 -3.34 18.64
CA TRP A 162 -4.66 -2.29 17.89
C TRP A 162 -6.10 -2.11 18.36
N HIS A 163 -6.90 -3.19 18.36
CA HIS A 163 -8.30 -3.14 18.77
C HIS A 163 -8.49 -2.82 20.25
N LYS A 164 -7.56 -3.24 21.12
CA LYS A 164 -7.68 -3.01 22.56
C LYS A 164 -7.26 -1.61 22.98
N SER A 165 -6.22 -1.05 22.36
CA SER A 165 -5.48 0.09 22.93
C SER A 165 -5.28 1.25 21.98
N ALA A 166 -5.33 1.03 20.66
CA ALA A 166 -4.99 2.06 19.67
C ALA A 166 -6.21 2.67 18.98
N ILE A 167 -7.26 1.88 18.76
CA ILE A 167 -8.43 2.30 17.96
C ILE A 167 -9.39 3.19 18.78
N ASP A 168 -9.86 4.25 18.15
CA ASP A 168 -10.95 5.08 18.65
C ASP A 168 -12.31 4.63 18.04
N GLU A 169 -13.44 5.10 18.57
CA GLU A 169 -14.79 4.72 18.12
C GLU A 169 -15.02 5.07 16.64
N GLN A 170 -14.58 6.26 16.22
CA GLN A 170 -14.64 6.67 14.82
C GLN A 170 -13.82 5.72 13.93
N GLU A 171 -12.58 5.41 14.34
CA GLU A 171 -11.70 4.52 13.59
C GLU A 171 -12.24 3.08 13.54
N ALA A 172 -12.87 2.60 14.61
CA ALA A 172 -13.49 1.28 14.66
C ALA A 172 -14.68 1.19 13.70
N SER A 173 -15.48 2.24 13.61
CA SER A 173 -16.58 2.31 12.63
C SER A 173 -16.06 2.29 11.19
N ALA A 174 -15.03 3.08 10.88
CA ALA A 174 -14.40 3.12 9.57
C ALA A 174 -13.79 1.76 9.18
N TYR A 175 -13.15 1.10 10.15
CA TYR A 175 -12.49 -0.20 9.94
C TYR A 175 -13.50 -1.31 9.66
N ARG A 176 -14.61 -1.32 10.43
CA ARG A 176 -15.74 -2.24 10.22
C ARG A 176 -16.38 -2.04 8.86
N ASP A 177 -16.65 -0.79 8.50
CA ASP A 177 -17.28 -0.46 7.24
C ASP A 177 -16.40 -0.91 6.07
N GLY A 178 -15.09 -0.60 6.11
CA GLY A 178 -14.16 -1.09 5.10
C GLY A 178 -14.15 -2.62 4.98
N GLY A 179 -14.25 -3.33 6.10
CA GLY A 179 -14.38 -4.78 6.12
C GLY A 179 -15.64 -5.28 5.42
N TYR A 180 -16.78 -4.60 5.62
CA TYR A 180 -18.03 -4.95 4.93
C TYR A 180 -17.95 -4.72 3.42
N TYR A 181 -17.42 -3.58 2.97
CA TYR A 181 -17.27 -3.32 1.53
C TYR A 181 -16.36 -4.34 0.85
N ALA A 182 -15.22 -4.67 1.49
CA ALA A 182 -14.32 -5.69 0.99
C ALA A 182 -14.96 -7.09 0.98
N ALA A 183 -15.71 -7.44 2.03
CA ALA A 183 -16.44 -8.70 2.11
C ALA A 183 -17.52 -8.82 1.02
N TYR A 184 -18.28 -7.76 0.74
CA TYR A 184 -19.25 -7.77 -0.36
C TYR A 184 -18.57 -7.92 -1.72
N ALA A 185 -17.48 -7.19 -1.95
CA ALA A 185 -16.70 -7.33 -3.19
C ALA A 185 -16.16 -8.76 -3.36
N PHE A 186 -15.69 -9.39 -2.28
CA PHE A 186 -15.24 -10.77 -2.30
C PHE A 186 -16.39 -11.76 -2.57
N LEU A 187 -17.50 -11.64 -1.82
CA LEU A 187 -18.66 -12.52 -1.92
C LEU A 187 -19.33 -12.48 -3.30
N MET A 188 -19.29 -11.33 -3.99
CA MET A 188 -19.79 -11.20 -5.36
C MET A 188 -18.73 -11.54 -6.40
N GLY A 189 -17.52 -11.02 -6.23
CA GLY A 189 -16.44 -11.09 -7.21
C GLY A 189 -15.83 -12.47 -7.34
N ALA A 190 -15.55 -13.17 -6.22
CA ALA A 190 -14.90 -14.47 -6.28
C ALA A 190 -15.78 -15.55 -6.94
N PRO A 191 -17.08 -15.70 -6.62
CA PRO A 191 -17.95 -16.63 -7.35
C PRO A 191 -18.12 -16.24 -8.83
N THR A 192 -18.23 -14.94 -9.13
CA THR A 192 -18.35 -14.46 -10.52
C THR A 192 -17.12 -14.84 -11.34
N TRP A 193 -15.92 -14.57 -10.83
CA TRP A 193 -14.67 -14.98 -11.48
C TRP A 193 -14.63 -16.50 -11.66
N TRP A 194 -14.97 -17.27 -10.62
CA TRP A 194 -14.99 -18.71 -10.70
C TRP A 194 -15.90 -19.22 -11.83
N PHE A 195 -17.14 -18.73 -11.95
CA PHE A 195 -18.04 -19.13 -13.04
C PHE A 195 -17.52 -18.73 -14.42
N LEU A 196 -16.95 -17.54 -14.56
CA LEU A 196 -16.36 -17.09 -15.82
C LEU A 196 -15.17 -17.96 -16.23
N TRP A 197 -14.34 -18.39 -15.29
CA TRP A 197 -13.24 -19.32 -15.53
C TRP A 197 -13.77 -20.70 -15.96
N ARG A 198 -14.79 -21.23 -15.26
CA ARG A 198 -15.43 -22.50 -15.66
C ARG A 198 -16.09 -22.43 -17.03
N GLY A 199 -16.50 -21.24 -17.47
CA GLY A 199 -16.99 -20.96 -18.82
C GLY A 199 -15.89 -20.73 -19.87
N GLY A 200 -14.62 -20.76 -19.50
CA GLY A 200 -13.48 -20.54 -20.40
C GLY A 200 -13.27 -19.08 -20.83
N LEU A 201 -13.85 -18.11 -20.12
CA LEU A 201 -13.82 -16.69 -20.49
C LEU A 201 -12.66 -15.91 -19.84
N VAL A 202 -12.16 -16.37 -18.69
CA VAL A 202 -11.09 -15.71 -17.93
C VAL A 202 -10.10 -16.75 -17.34
N PRO A 203 -8.89 -16.34 -16.92
CA PRO A 203 -7.92 -17.23 -16.29
C PRO A 203 -8.41 -17.79 -14.94
N GLU A 204 -7.72 -18.84 -14.47
CA GLU A 204 -7.98 -19.48 -13.18
C GLU A 204 -7.90 -18.46 -12.02
N PRO A 205 -8.87 -18.47 -11.08
CA PRO A 205 -8.83 -17.58 -9.92
C PRO A 205 -7.57 -17.82 -9.06
N ASN A 206 -6.78 -16.78 -8.87
CA ASN A 206 -5.57 -16.81 -8.03
C ASN A 206 -5.88 -16.29 -6.61
N GLY A 207 -5.65 -17.11 -5.59
CA GLY A 207 -5.94 -16.77 -4.19
C GLY A 207 -5.16 -15.55 -3.67
N VAL A 208 -3.91 -15.35 -4.12
CA VAL A 208 -3.10 -14.19 -3.75
C VAL A 208 -3.70 -12.92 -4.35
N VAL A 209 -4.12 -12.95 -5.62
CA VAL A 209 -4.76 -11.80 -6.27
C VAL A 209 -6.07 -11.44 -5.57
N ILE A 210 -6.89 -12.43 -5.21
CA ILE A 210 -8.13 -12.21 -4.47
C ILE A 210 -7.85 -11.57 -3.10
N PHE A 211 -6.85 -12.06 -2.37
CA PHE A 211 -6.43 -11.48 -1.09
C PHE A 211 -5.94 -10.03 -1.24
N LEU A 212 -5.15 -9.74 -2.28
CA LEU A 212 -4.67 -8.38 -2.57
C LEU A 212 -5.83 -7.43 -2.91
N LEU A 213 -6.80 -7.88 -3.71
CA LEU A 213 -8.00 -7.09 -4.00
C LEU A 213 -8.82 -6.81 -2.74
N PHE A 214 -9.05 -7.84 -1.92
CA PHE A 214 -9.76 -7.70 -0.65
C PHE A 214 -9.09 -6.68 0.27
N THR A 215 -7.80 -6.85 0.53
CA THR A 215 -7.04 -5.96 1.42
C THR A 215 -6.93 -4.54 0.86
N SER A 216 -6.87 -4.38 -0.46
CA SER A 216 -6.85 -3.07 -1.12
C SER A 216 -8.18 -2.33 -0.95
N ILE A 217 -9.32 -3.00 -1.20
CA ILE A 217 -10.64 -2.41 -1.00
C ILE A 217 -10.86 -2.06 0.46
N TRP A 218 -10.51 -2.98 1.37
CA TRP A 218 -10.64 -2.75 2.80
C TRP A 218 -9.86 -1.52 3.25
N SER A 219 -8.58 -1.46 2.88
CA SER A 219 -7.70 -0.34 3.22
C SER A 219 -8.21 0.96 2.63
N ALA A 220 -8.60 0.97 1.35
CA ALA A 220 -9.08 2.16 0.67
C ALA A 220 -10.32 2.75 1.35
N VAL A 221 -11.31 1.91 1.69
CA VAL A 221 -12.54 2.36 2.35
C VAL A 221 -12.29 2.78 3.79
N TRP A 222 -11.49 2.01 4.54
CA TRP A 222 -11.09 2.38 5.91
C TRP A 222 -10.42 3.75 5.92
N TYR A 223 -9.46 3.99 5.02
CA TYR A 223 -8.79 5.28 4.91
C TYR A 223 -9.71 6.40 4.48
N TRP A 224 -10.58 6.16 3.50
CA TRP A 224 -11.55 7.17 3.06
C TRP A 224 -12.46 7.63 4.21
N LYS A 225 -12.98 6.68 5.00
CA LYS A 225 -13.85 6.97 6.15
C LYS A 225 -13.10 7.51 7.37
N LYS A 226 -11.80 7.26 7.48
CA LYS A 226 -10.97 7.82 8.55
C LYS A 226 -10.69 9.32 8.36
N TYR A 227 -10.63 9.78 7.11
CA TYR A 227 -10.25 11.17 6.77
C TYR A 227 -11.40 12.02 6.21
N ARG A 228 -12.62 11.49 6.18
CA ARG A 228 -13.84 12.19 5.82
C ARG A 228 -14.76 12.26 7.04
#